data_AF-A0A850LDI9-F1
#
_entry.id   AF-A0A850LDI9-F1
#
_cell.length_a   1.000
_cell.length_b   1.000
_cell.length_c   1.000
_cell.angle_alpha   90.00
_cell.angle_beta   90.00
_cell.angle_gamma   90.00
#
_symmetry.space_group_name_H-M   'P 1'
#
loop_
_entity.id
_entity.type
_entity.pdbx_description
1 polymer ?
#
loop_
_entity_poly.entity_id
_entity_poly.type
_entity_poly.pdbx_seq_one_letter_code
_entity_poly.pdbx_strand_id
1 'polypeptide(L)'
;MATEQTGAVSTCVDSYGSAIGMPQLCFDWFPNQIFWLVITLVVVFLVLSRVALPRIAAILAERQGTITNDLAAAEDLKAKAAAAEEAYTKALADARAEAQRIAAEARAEIQAGLNDAIAKADAEIAAKAAESEKVIAGIRAGALESIEAVAKDTAEALVDALGGKAEAASVAGAVDQRMKG
;
A
#
# COMPACT_ATOMS: atom_id res chain seq x y z
N MET A 1 19.66 116.80 -24.02
CA MET A 1 20.94 116.18 -23.67
C MET A 1 20.63 115.07 -22.70
N ALA A 2 20.91 113.83 -23.10
CA ALA A 2 20.55 112.60 -22.40
C ALA A 2 21.44 112.43 -21.17
N THR A 3 20.84 112.22 -20.01
CA THR A 3 21.51 111.71 -18.81
C THR A 3 21.20 110.22 -18.73
N GLU A 4 22.12 109.38 -19.19
CA GLU A 4 22.06 107.93 -18.95
C GLU A 4 22.40 107.67 -17.49
N GLN A 5 21.44 107.16 -16.73
CA GLN A 5 21.69 106.54 -15.43
C GLN A 5 22.02 105.06 -15.65
N THR A 6 23.30 104.72 -15.80
CA THR A 6 23.78 103.33 -15.74
C THR A 6 24.23 103.01 -14.32
N GLY A 7 23.26 102.90 -13.41
CA GLY A 7 23.49 102.34 -12.09
C GLY A 7 23.69 100.82 -12.19
N ALA A 8 24.78 100.29 -11.62
CA ALA A 8 25.06 98.86 -11.58
C ALA A 8 23.87 98.10 -10.96
N VAL A 9 23.33 97.13 -11.71
CA VAL A 9 22.10 96.40 -11.36
C VAL A 9 22.34 95.34 -10.27
N SER A 10 23.60 94.92 -10.05
CA SER A 10 24.02 94.14 -8.88
C SER A 10 25.53 94.28 -8.64
N THR A 11 26.05 93.88 -7.48
CA THR A 11 27.50 93.93 -7.18
C THR A 11 28.34 92.97 -8.02
N CYS A 12 27.68 92.12 -8.81
CA CYS A 12 28.29 91.00 -9.52
C CYS A 12 28.19 91.10 -11.05
N VAL A 13 27.66 92.21 -11.56
CA VAL A 13 27.51 92.48 -13.00
C VAL A 13 28.03 93.90 -13.28
N ASP A 14 28.92 94.05 -14.26
CA ASP A 14 29.47 95.35 -14.65
C ASP A 14 28.47 96.20 -15.45
N SER A 15 28.86 97.43 -15.79
CA SER A 15 28.04 98.36 -16.57
C SER A 15 27.70 97.90 -17.99
N TYR A 16 28.36 96.84 -18.49
CA TYR A 16 28.16 96.25 -19.80
C TYR A 16 27.40 94.93 -19.75
N GLY A 17 26.94 94.50 -18.57
CA GLY A 17 26.21 93.25 -18.38
C GLY A 17 27.10 92.01 -18.27
N SER A 18 28.42 92.18 -18.18
CA SER A 18 29.40 91.10 -18.02
C SER A 18 29.64 90.80 -16.54
N ALA A 19 29.87 89.53 -16.20
CA ALA A 19 30.00 89.13 -14.81
C ALA A 19 31.40 89.48 -14.26
N ILE A 20 31.44 90.12 -13.08
CA ILE A 20 32.67 90.54 -12.41
C ILE A 20 33.22 89.38 -11.57
N GLY A 21 34.44 88.92 -11.85
CA GLY A 21 35.10 87.84 -11.09
C GLY A 21 34.57 86.45 -11.45
N MET A 22 34.51 85.55 -10.45
CA MET A 22 33.90 84.22 -10.60
C MET A 22 32.39 84.31 -10.31
N PRO A 23 31.52 84.34 -11.34
CA PRO A 23 30.10 84.67 -11.19
C PRO A 23 29.35 83.74 -10.22
N GLN A 24 29.82 82.50 -10.10
CA GLN A 24 29.26 81.44 -9.27
C GLN A 24 29.47 81.62 -7.75
N LEU A 25 30.37 82.51 -7.31
CA LEU A 25 30.63 82.76 -5.89
C LEU A 25 30.01 84.08 -5.39
N CYS A 26 29.22 84.74 -6.23
CA CYS A 26 28.52 85.96 -5.87
C CYS A 26 27.30 85.68 -4.97
N PHE A 27 27.27 86.28 -3.77
CA PHE A 27 26.18 86.10 -2.80
C PHE A 27 24.85 86.75 -3.21
N ASP A 28 24.85 87.76 -4.10
CA ASP A 28 23.59 88.38 -4.59
C ASP A 28 22.70 87.36 -5.33
N TRP A 29 23.26 86.26 -5.87
CA TRP A 29 22.53 85.25 -6.63
C TRP A 29 22.02 84.09 -5.75
N PHE A 30 22.55 83.95 -4.53
CA PHE A 30 22.26 82.83 -3.64
C PHE A 30 20.79 82.78 -3.20
N PRO A 31 20.11 83.89 -2.84
CA PRO A 31 18.70 83.84 -2.42
C PRO A 31 17.78 83.26 -3.50
N ASN A 32 17.99 83.61 -4.77
CA ASN A 32 17.20 83.09 -5.89
C ASN A 32 17.48 81.59 -6.13
N GLN A 33 18.75 81.18 -6.10
CA GLN A 33 19.12 79.76 -6.21
C GLN A 33 18.54 78.93 -5.06
N ILE A 34 18.64 79.42 -3.81
CA ILE A 34 18.10 78.75 -2.63
C ILE A 34 16.58 78.65 -2.71
N PHE A 35 15.88 79.70 -3.18
CA PHE A 35 14.44 79.66 -3.37
C PHE A 35 14.01 78.54 -4.32
N TRP A 36 14.62 78.44 -5.50
CA TRP A 36 14.33 77.35 -6.45
C TRP A 36 14.78 75.98 -5.95
N LEU A 37 15.88 75.90 -5.21
CA LEU A 37 16.32 74.66 -4.56
C LEU A 37 15.26 74.17 -3.58
N VAL A 38 14.74 75.04 -2.72
CA VAL A 38 13.69 74.67 -1.76
C VAL A 38 12.41 74.25 -2.50
N ILE A 39 11.99 74.98 -3.53
CA ILE A 39 10.82 74.60 -4.34
C ILE A 39 11.01 73.22 -4.98
N THR A 40 12.13 73.00 -5.64
CA THR A 40 12.40 71.72 -6.33
C THR A 40 12.52 70.57 -5.34
N LEU A 41 13.15 70.80 -4.18
CA LEU A 41 13.23 69.83 -3.09
C LEU A 41 11.82 69.44 -2.59
N VAL A 42 10.94 70.42 -2.36
CA VAL A 42 9.56 70.17 -1.93
C VAL A 42 8.79 69.40 -3.00
N VAL A 43 8.92 69.77 -4.27
CA VAL A 43 8.27 69.06 -5.37
C VAL A 43 8.76 67.61 -5.45
N VAL A 44 10.07 67.37 -5.42
CA VAL A 44 10.64 66.02 -5.42
C VAL A 44 10.19 65.22 -4.21
N PHE A 45 10.19 65.84 -3.01
CA PHE A 45 9.72 65.21 -1.79
C PHE A 45 8.25 64.78 -1.89
N LEU A 46 7.38 65.63 -2.44
CA LEU A 46 5.97 65.31 -2.66
C LEU A 46 5.81 64.18 -3.68
N VAL A 47 6.58 64.19 -4.78
CA VAL A 47 6.55 63.10 -5.78
C VAL A 47 7.00 61.77 -5.16
N LEU A 48 8.09 61.77 -4.40
CA LEU A 48 8.59 60.54 -3.76
C LEU A 48 7.61 60.03 -2.71
N SER A 49 7.13 60.90 -1.84
CA SER A 49 6.21 60.53 -0.75
C SER A 49 4.84 60.09 -1.24
N ARG A 50 4.29 60.71 -2.29
CA ARG A 50 2.95 60.38 -2.79
C ARG A 50 2.88 59.46 -4.00
N VAL A 51 3.97 59.27 -4.74
CA VAL A 51 3.95 58.43 -5.95
C VAL A 51 4.95 57.29 -5.88
N ALA A 52 6.24 57.58 -5.64
CA ALA A 52 7.28 56.55 -5.73
C ALA A 52 7.21 55.54 -4.58
N LEU A 53 7.23 56.01 -3.33
CA LEU A 53 7.17 55.16 -2.14
C LEU A 53 5.90 54.30 -2.06
N PRO A 54 4.67 54.82 -2.29
CA PRO A 54 3.48 53.97 -2.23
C PRO A 54 3.45 52.91 -3.32
N ARG A 55 3.99 53.18 -4.53
CA ARG A 55 4.11 52.15 -5.59
C ARG A 55 5.06 51.02 -5.19
N ILE A 56 6.20 51.35 -4.60
CA ILE A 56 7.16 50.33 -4.12
C ILE A 56 6.55 49.51 -2.98
N ALA A 57 5.86 50.16 -2.04
CA ALA A 57 5.17 49.48 -0.94
C ALA A 57 4.10 48.52 -1.46
N ALA A 58 3.33 48.90 -2.49
CA ALA A 58 2.33 48.03 -3.10
C ALA A 58 2.95 46.76 -3.71
N ILE A 59 4.05 46.90 -4.47
CA ILE A 59 4.75 45.74 -5.06
C ILE A 59 5.30 44.82 -3.96
N LEU A 60 5.85 45.39 -2.89
CA LEU A 60 6.38 44.59 -1.79
C LEU A 60 5.27 43.85 -1.05
N ALA A 61 4.13 44.50 -0.82
CA ALA A 61 2.95 43.88 -0.22
C ALA A 61 2.37 42.76 -1.09
N GLU A 62 2.30 42.96 -2.41
CA GLU A 62 1.87 41.94 -3.36
C GLU A 62 2.79 40.71 -3.30
N ARG A 63 4.11 40.91 -3.36
CA ARG A 63 5.08 39.80 -3.26
C ARG A 63 4.99 39.08 -1.93
N GLN A 64 4.88 39.81 -0.82
CA GLN A 64 4.70 39.20 0.50
C GLN A 64 3.41 38.39 0.55
N GLY A 65 2.30 38.92 0.02
CA GLY A 65 1.01 38.23 -0.06
C GLY A 65 1.05 36.96 -0.89
N THR A 66 1.72 36.99 -2.06
CA THR A 66 1.90 35.78 -2.88
C THR A 66 2.73 34.74 -2.15
N ILE A 67 3.85 35.12 -1.54
CA ILE A 67 4.72 34.19 -0.81
C ILE A 67 3.98 33.56 0.37
N THR A 68 3.23 34.35 1.16
CA THR A 68 2.49 33.80 2.30
C THR A 68 1.35 32.90 1.86
N ASN A 69 0.65 33.24 0.77
CA ASN A 69 -0.38 32.39 0.19
C ASN A 69 0.19 31.07 -0.33
N ASP A 70 1.30 31.13 -1.07
CA ASP A 70 1.96 29.93 -1.62
C ASP A 70 2.51 29.04 -0.51
N LEU A 71 3.06 29.64 0.56
CA LEU A 71 3.50 28.90 1.73
C LEU A 71 2.34 28.21 2.45
N ALA A 72 1.23 28.91 2.67
CA ALA A 72 0.03 28.33 3.28
C ALA A 72 -0.55 27.19 2.44
N ALA A 73 -0.59 27.37 1.11
CA ALA A 73 -1.03 26.32 0.20
C ALA A 73 -0.09 25.10 0.23
N ALA A 74 1.23 25.32 0.29
CA ALA A 74 2.21 24.24 0.40
C ALA A 74 2.08 23.47 1.73
N GLU A 75 1.84 24.17 2.84
CA GLU A 75 1.62 23.54 4.15
C GLU A 75 0.32 22.71 4.17
N ASP A 76 -0.78 23.23 3.62
CA ASP A 76 -2.04 22.50 3.49
C ASP A 76 -1.90 21.25 2.61
N LEU A 77 -1.22 21.37 1.46
CA LEU A 77 -0.93 20.22 0.59
C LEU A 77 -0.05 19.18 1.29
N LYS A 78 0.95 19.62 2.07
CA LYS A 78 1.79 18.73 2.87
C LYS A 78 0.98 18.01 3.95
N ALA A 79 0.10 18.71 4.66
CA ALA A 79 -0.78 18.12 5.66
C ALA A 79 -1.74 17.09 5.04
N LYS A 80 -2.34 17.42 3.89
CA LYS A 80 -3.20 16.49 3.13
C LYS A 80 -2.43 15.26 2.65
N ALA A 81 -1.21 15.43 2.16
CA ALA A 81 -0.36 14.32 1.74
C ALA A 81 -0.03 13.39 2.92
N ALA A 82 0.36 13.94 4.07
CA ALA A 82 0.64 13.16 5.28
C ALA A 82 -0.60 12.40 5.77
N ALA A 83 -1.77 13.05 5.79
CA ALA A 83 -3.03 12.40 6.16
C ALA A 83 -3.42 11.28 5.18
N ALA A 84 -3.21 11.48 3.88
CA ALA A 84 -3.45 10.46 2.87
C ALA A 84 -2.48 9.27 3.00
N GLU A 85 -1.21 9.53 3.32
CA GLU A 85 -0.21 8.48 3.57
C GLU A 85 -0.59 7.66 4.82
N GLU A 86 -0.99 8.31 5.91
CA GLU A 86 -1.46 7.62 7.12
C GLU A 86 -2.70 6.77 6.83
N ALA A 87 -3.69 7.32 6.11
CA ALA A 87 -4.88 6.57 5.72
C ALA A 87 -4.55 5.37 4.82
N TYR A 88 -3.64 5.55 3.86
CA TYR A 88 -3.19 4.48 2.96
C TYR A 88 -2.45 3.37 3.72
N THR A 89 -1.51 3.74 4.59
CA THR A 89 -0.74 2.76 5.39
C THR A 89 -1.65 1.99 6.34
N LYS A 90 -2.63 2.66 6.96
CA LYS A 90 -3.66 2.01 7.77
C LYS A 90 -4.52 1.04 6.95
N ALA A 91 -5.04 1.48 5.79
CA ALA A 91 -5.84 0.62 4.92
C ALA A 91 -5.05 -0.61 4.44
N LEU A 92 -3.75 -0.45 4.16
CA LEU A 92 -2.87 -1.56 3.78
C LEU A 92 -2.64 -2.54 4.95
N ALA A 93 -2.48 -2.03 6.17
CA ALA A 93 -2.35 -2.87 7.37
C ALA A 93 -3.64 -3.64 7.64
N ASP A 94 -4.80 -2.97 7.58
CA ASP A 94 -6.12 -3.58 7.78
C ASP A 94 -6.39 -4.65 6.71
N ALA A 95 -6.10 -4.37 5.44
CA ALA A 95 -6.26 -5.34 4.35
C ALA A 95 -5.36 -6.58 4.52
N ARG A 96 -4.13 -6.41 5.01
CA ARG A 96 -3.22 -7.52 5.31
C ARG A 96 -3.72 -8.36 6.48
N ALA A 97 -4.20 -7.73 7.54
CA ALA A 97 -4.78 -8.41 8.69
C ALA A 97 -6.03 -9.21 8.28
N GLU A 98 -6.89 -8.60 7.46
CA GLU A 98 -8.09 -9.24 6.94
C GLU A 98 -7.75 -10.44 6.03
N ALA A 99 -6.80 -10.30 5.12
CA ALA A 99 -6.33 -11.39 4.29
C ALA A 99 -5.77 -12.56 5.11
N GLN A 100 -5.02 -12.27 6.18
CA GLN A 100 -4.52 -13.30 7.10
C GLN A 100 -5.65 -14.00 7.85
N ARG A 101 -6.67 -13.25 8.30
CA ARG A 101 -7.86 -13.80 8.94
C ARG A 101 -8.61 -14.75 8.00
N ILE A 102 -8.92 -14.30 6.78
CA ILE A 102 -9.59 -15.11 5.76
C ILE A 102 -8.78 -16.38 5.46
N ALA A 103 -7.46 -16.27 5.31
CA ALA A 103 -6.61 -17.42 5.05
C ALA A 103 -6.60 -18.41 6.23
N ALA A 104 -6.65 -17.93 7.48
CA ALA A 104 -6.73 -18.78 8.66
C ALA A 104 -8.09 -19.46 8.77
N GLU A 105 -9.19 -18.74 8.55
CA GLU A 105 -10.56 -19.27 8.55
C GLU A 105 -10.72 -20.34 7.46
N ALA A 106 -10.28 -20.07 6.23
CA ALA A 106 -10.35 -21.03 5.14
C ALA A 106 -9.54 -22.30 5.44
N ARG A 107 -8.35 -22.19 6.04
CA ARG A 107 -7.56 -23.35 6.47
C ARG A 107 -8.28 -24.17 7.55
N ALA A 108 -8.90 -23.50 8.51
CA ALA A 108 -9.66 -24.17 9.57
C ALA A 108 -10.87 -24.92 9.00
N GLU A 109 -11.61 -24.30 8.07
CA GLU A 109 -12.76 -24.92 7.39
C GLU A 109 -12.33 -26.11 6.53
N ILE A 110 -11.26 -25.97 5.73
CA ILE A 110 -10.70 -27.07 4.93
C ILE A 110 -10.27 -28.22 5.84
N GLN A 111 -9.60 -27.94 6.96
CA GLN A 111 -9.15 -28.98 7.89
C GLN A 111 -10.33 -29.70 8.54
N ALA A 112 -11.39 -28.98 8.91
CA ALA A 112 -12.61 -29.58 9.44
C ALA A 112 -13.27 -30.51 8.41
N GLY A 113 -13.45 -30.02 7.17
CA GLY A 113 -14.02 -30.83 6.08
C GLY A 113 -13.16 -32.05 5.73
N LEU A 114 -11.83 -31.92 5.78
CA LEU A 114 -10.90 -33.03 5.59
C LEU A 114 -11.05 -34.08 6.70
N ASN A 115 -11.12 -33.66 7.95
CA ASN A 115 -11.31 -34.57 9.09
C ASN A 115 -12.63 -35.33 8.98
N ASP A 116 -13.71 -34.66 8.58
CA ASP A 116 -15.02 -35.29 8.36
C ASP A 116 -14.99 -36.30 7.19
N ALA A 117 -14.29 -35.97 6.10
CA ALA A 117 -14.12 -36.86 4.96
C ALA A 117 -13.29 -38.10 5.32
N ILE A 118 -12.20 -37.92 6.10
CA ILE A 118 -11.37 -39.02 6.61
C ILE A 118 -12.21 -39.92 7.51
N ALA A 119 -12.97 -39.36 8.47
CA ALA A 119 -13.81 -40.14 9.37
C ALA A 119 -14.86 -40.98 8.63
N LYS A 120 -15.47 -40.42 7.58
CA LYS A 120 -16.40 -41.17 6.71
C LYS A 120 -15.68 -42.29 5.94
N ALA A 121 -14.53 -41.97 5.33
CA ALA A 121 -13.75 -42.95 4.59
C ALA A 121 -13.31 -44.12 5.49
N ASP A 122 -12.83 -43.84 6.70
CA ASP A 122 -12.44 -44.86 7.68
C ASP A 122 -13.63 -45.74 8.08
N ALA A 123 -14.82 -45.16 8.27
CA ALA A 123 -16.03 -45.92 8.57
C ALA A 123 -16.44 -46.84 7.41
N GLU A 124 -16.38 -46.36 6.16
CA GLU A 124 -16.66 -47.16 4.96
C GLU A 124 -15.64 -48.28 4.76
N ILE A 125 -14.35 -47.98 4.96
CA ILE A 125 -13.26 -48.96 4.89
C ILE A 125 -13.48 -50.05 5.96
N ALA A 126 -13.79 -49.67 7.19
CA ALA A 126 -14.05 -50.62 8.27
C ALA A 126 -15.26 -51.52 7.96
N ALA A 127 -16.35 -50.95 7.43
CA ALA A 127 -17.52 -51.72 7.02
C ALA A 127 -17.18 -52.73 5.91
N LYS A 128 -16.43 -52.29 4.88
CA LYS A 128 -16.04 -53.13 3.75
C LYS A 128 -15.03 -54.21 4.15
N ALA A 129 -14.13 -53.92 5.08
CA ALA A 129 -13.22 -54.90 5.66
C ALA A 129 -14.01 -55.99 6.40
N ALA A 130 -14.96 -55.60 7.26
CA ALA A 130 -15.82 -56.55 7.98
C ALA A 130 -16.69 -57.40 7.04
N GLU A 131 -17.18 -56.84 5.93
CA GLU A 131 -17.88 -57.60 4.89
C GLU A 131 -16.94 -58.60 4.21
N SER A 132 -15.75 -58.16 3.81
CA SER A 132 -14.75 -59.01 3.16
C SER A 132 -14.31 -60.16 4.08
N GLU A 133 -14.15 -59.92 5.38
CA GLU A 133 -13.85 -60.95 6.37
C GLU A 133 -14.96 -62.01 6.45
N LYS A 134 -16.23 -61.62 6.40
CA LYS A 134 -17.36 -62.57 6.36
C LYS A 134 -17.34 -63.41 5.08
N VAL A 135 -17.07 -62.78 3.93
CA VAL A 135 -16.95 -63.48 2.64
C VAL A 135 -15.80 -64.49 2.69
N ILE A 136 -14.62 -64.07 3.17
CA ILE A 136 -13.45 -64.95 3.33
C ILE A 136 -13.76 -66.11 4.29
N ALA A 137 -14.44 -65.86 5.41
CA ALA A 137 -14.85 -66.90 6.33
C ALA A 137 -15.80 -67.91 5.68
N GLY A 138 -16.76 -67.43 4.87
CA GLY A 138 -17.66 -68.28 4.08
C GLY A 138 -16.92 -69.14 3.05
N ILE A 139 -16.00 -68.53 2.29
CA ILE A 139 -15.15 -69.25 1.32
C ILE A 139 -14.31 -70.32 2.04
N ARG A 140 -13.74 -69.98 3.21
CA ARG A 140 -12.94 -70.93 4.00
C ARG A 140 -13.80 -72.10 4.49
N ALA A 141 -15.02 -71.85 4.94
CA ALA A 141 -15.94 -72.91 5.35
C ALA A 141 -16.32 -73.83 4.18
N GLY A 142 -16.70 -73.26 3.03
CA GLY A 142 -17.03 -74.06 1.85
C GLY A 142 -15.83 -74.83 1.27
N ALA A 143 -14.63 -74.25 1.34
CA ALA A 143 -13.40 -74.93 0.96
C ALA A 143 -13.12 -76.14 1.87
N LEU A 144 -13.35 -76.02 3.18
CA LEU A 144 -13.19 -77.14 4.12
C LEU A 144 -14.18 -78.28 3.80
N GLU A 145 -15.44 -77.95 3.48
CA GLU A 145 -16.45 -78.94 3.08
C GLU A 145 -16.07 -79.63 1.75
N SER A 146 -15.57 -78.86 0.79
CA SER A 146 -15.10 -79.39 -0.50
C SER A 146 -13.87 -80.29 -0.33
N ILE A 147 -12.94 -79.92 0.56
CA ILE A 147 -11.78 -80.74 0.91
C ILE A 147 -12.23 -82.04 1.57
N GLU A 148 -13.22 -82.00 2.47
CA GLU A 148 -13.76 -83.20 3.12
C GLU A 148 -14.38 -84.16 2.11
N ALA A 149 -15.18 -83.65 1.16
CA ALA A 149 -15.77 -84.45 0.09
C ALA A 149 -14.68 -85.09 -0.80
N VAL A 150 -13.73 -84.28 -1.29
CA VAL A 150 -12.63 -84.78 -2.13
C VAL A 150 -11.74 -85.77 -1.38
N ALA A 151 -11.51 -85.57 -0.08
CA ALA A 151 -10.74 -86.50 0.74
C ALA A 151 -11.45 -87.84 0.91
N LYS A 152 -12.78 -87.85 1.11
CA LYS A 152 -13.60 -89.07 1.16
C LYS A 152 -13.56 -89.81 -0.18
N ASP A 153 -13.84 -89.12 -1.29
CA ASP A 153 -13.81 -89.70 -2.63
C ASP A 153 -12.43 -90.27 -3.00
N THR A 154 -11.36 -89.54 -2.68
CA THR A 154 -9.98 -89.98 -2.97
C THR A 154 -9.58 -91.17 -2.09
N ALA A 155 -10.01 -91.20 -0.82
CA ALA A 155 -9.74 -92.31 0.08
C ALA A 155 -10.48 -93.59 -0.35
N GLU A 156 -11.74 -93.49 -0.77
CA GLU A 156 -12.50 -94.62 -1.35
C GLU A 156 -11.81 -95.16 -2.60
N ALA A 157 -11.46 -94.28 -3.54
CA ALA A 157 -10.75 -94.66 -4.77
C ALA A 157 -9.40 -95.34 -4.50
N LEU A 158 -8.65 -94.89 -3.48
CA LEU A 158 -7.40 -95.51 -3.06
C LEU A 158 -7.60 -96.92 -2.47
N VAL A 159 -8.63 -97.11 -1.63
CA VAL A 159 -8.94 -98.42 -1.03
C VAL A 159 -9.36 -99.42 -2.11
N ASP A 160 -10.16 -98.99 -3.08
CA ASP A 160 -10.56 -99.83 -4.22
C ASP A 160 -9.36 -100.15 -5.13
N ALA A 161 -8.50 -99.18 -5.43
CA ALA A 161 -7.30 -99.39 -6.26
C ALA A 161 -6.27 -100.34 -5.60
N LEU A 162 -6.19 -100.38 -4.27
CA LEU A 162 -5.33 -101.28 -3.50
C LEU A 162 -5.95 -102.67 -3.26
N GLY A 163 -7.13 -102.95 -3.83
CA GLY A 163 -7.77 -104.27 -3.79
C GLY A 163 -8.62 -104.54 -2.55
N GLY A 164 -8.93 -103.51 -1.75
CA GLY A 164 -9.94 -103.58 -0.69
C GLY A 164 -11.35 -103.38 -1.24
N LYS A 165 -12.39 -103.66 -0.42
CA LYS A 165 -13.74 -103.17 -0.67
C LYS A 165 -13.97 -101.96 0.21
N ALA A 166 -14.10 -100.77 -0.38
CA ALA A 166 -14.46 -99.59 0.39
C ALA A 166 -15.87 -99.74 0.96
N GLU A 167 -15.99 -99.80 2.29
CA GLU A 167 -17.28 -99.62 2.96
C GLU A 167 -17.42 -98.13 3.32
N ALA A 168 -18.28 -97.42 2.59
CA ALA A 168 -18.40 -95.96 2.62
C ALA A 168 -18.55 -95.38 4.05
N ALA A 169 -19.25 -96.09 4.93
CA ALA A 169 -19.42 -95.66 6.33
C ALA A 169 -18.13 -95.68 7.15
N SER A 170 -17.24 -96.65 6.88
CA SER A 170 -15.96 -96.81 7.59
C SER A 170 -14.92 -95.80 7.09
N VAL A 171 -14.88 -95.55 5.77
CA VAL A 171 -14.00 -94.54 5.16
C VAL A 171 -14.41 -93.13 5.58
N ALA A 172 -15.70 -92.80 5.54
CA ALA A 172 -16.20 -91.51 6.00
C ALA A 172 -15.88 -91.26 7.48
N GLY A 173 -16.07 -92.27 8.35
CA GLY A 173 -15.74 -92.18 9.77
C GLY A 173 -14.25 -91.95 10.05
N ALA A 174 -13.37 -92.64 9.32
CA ALA A 174 -11.93 -92.48 9.46
C ALA A 174 -11.40 -91.13 8.96
N VAL A 175 -11.94 -90.63 7.83
CA VAL A 175 -11.60 -89.30 7.29
C VAL A 175 -12.08 -88.19 8.23
N ASP A 176 -13.32 -88.28 8.74
CA ASP A 176 -13.86 -87.30 9.71
C ASP A 176 -13.01 -87.23 10.98
N GLN A 177 -12.58 -88.38 11.50
CA GLN A 177 -11.77 -88.45 12.72
C GLN A 177 -10.37 -87.85 12.50
N ARG A 178 -9.85 -87.90 11.27
CA ARG A 178 -8.56 -87.30 10.92
C ARG A 178 -8.65 -85.80 10.62
N MET A 179 -9.78 -85.35 10.06
CA MET A 179 -10.07 -83.93 9.84
C MET A 179 -10.37 -83.17 11.13
N LYS A 180 -10.87 -83.86 12.16
CA LYS A 180 -11.17 -83.31 13.50
C LYS A 180 -9.97 -83.30 14.49
N GLY A 181 -8.77 -83.65 14.01
CA GLY A 181 -7.54 -83.89 14.81
C GLY A 181 -7.38 -83.06 16.07
#